data_AF-A0A2V7WR90-F1
#
_entry.id   AF-A0A2V7WR90-F1
#
_cell.length_a   1.000
_cell.length_b   1.000
_cell.length_c   1.000
_cell.angle_alpha   90.00
_cell.angle_beta   90.00
_cell.angle_gamma   90.00
#
_symmetry.space_group_name_H-M   'P 1'
#
loop_
_entity.id
_entity.type
_entity.pdbx_description
1 polymer ?
#
loop_
_entity_poly.entity_id
_entity_poly.type
_entity_poly.pdbx_seq_one_letter_code
_entity_poly.pdbx_strand_id
1 'polypeptide(L)'
;YLEGYHIPIVHPGLMKELDYARYETETRRSYSLQRSPIKRADGRLRGDPGDADNDAVYYWIFPNLMLNVYPDNFSTNVVVPVSPDRTLTVFEWFFRDPDAPAVRETIRETVEFSDEIQQEDVAICEAVQKGLRSRTYDRGRYSVRRESGVHHFHRLYEEYLGKPESGSG
;
A
#
# COMPACT_ATOMS: atom_id res chain seq x y z
N TYR A 1 1.51 -3.00 2.66
CA TYR A 1 1.54 -1.67 1.98
C TYR A 1 2.94 -1.08 1.84
N LEU A 2 3.69 -0.81 2.92
CA LEU A 2 4.96 -0.03 2.89
C LEU A 2 6.20 -0.74 2.35
N GLU A 3 6.03 -1.95 1.81
CA GLU A 3 7.07 -2.72 1.18
C GLU A 3 6.47 -3.58 0.06
N GLY A 4 7.27 -3.92 -0.94
CA GLY A 4 6.91 -4.88 -1.98
C GLY A 4 7.45 -6.29 -1.70
N TYR A 5 8.01 -6.57 -0.51
CA TYR A 5 8.66 -7.84 -0.22
C TYR A 5 7.68 -9.01 -0.18
N HIS A 6 6.48 -8.79 0.33
CA HIS A 6 5.43 -9.81 0.42
C HIS A 6 4.73 -10.10 -0.93
N ILE A 7 4.77 -9.19 -1.90
CA ILE A 7 4.01 -9.29 -3.16
C ILE A 7 4.17 -10.67 -3.85
N PRO A 8 5.40 -11.22 -4.05
CA PRO A 8 5.56 -12.50 -4.74
C PRO A 8 5.02 -13.71 -3.98
N ILE A 9 4.81 -13.57 -2.67
CA ILE A 9 4.40 -14.66 -1.77
C ILE A 9 2.89 -14.60 -1.52
N VAL A 10 2.34 -13.40 -1.46
CA VAL A 10 1.00 -13.11 -0.94
C VAL A 10 0.02 -12.76 -2.03
N HIS A 11 0.46 -12.02 -3.05
CA HIS A 11 -0.42 -11.46 -4.08
C HIS A 11 -0.07 -12.02 -5.47
N PRO A 12 -0.36 -13.31 -5.73
CA PRO A 12 -0.06 -13.92 -7.02
C PRO A 12 -0.81 -13.25 -8.18
N GLY A 13 -1.96 -12.63 -7.91
CA GLY A 13 -2.69 -11.80 -8.88
C GLY A 13 -1.91 -10.53 -9.22
N LEU A 14 -1.57 -9.71 -8.23
CA LEU A 14 -0.83 -8.46 -8.42
C LEU A 14 0.57 -8.66 -9.03
N MET A 15 1.27 -9.74 -8.65
CA MET A 15 2.60 -10.06 -9.18
C MET A 15 2.62 -10.28 -10.71
N LYS A 16 1.49 -10.70 -11.29
CA LYS A 16 1.35 -10.86 -12.75
C LYS A 16 1.26 -9.52 -13.47
N GLU A 17 0.76 -8.50 -12.80
CA GLU A 17 0.49 -7.17 -13.36
C GLU A 17 1.73 -6.25 -13.28
N LEU A 18 2.58 -6.41 -12.27
CA LEU A 18 3.70 -5.50 -11.99
C LEU A 18 5.07 -6.01 -12.45
N ASP A 19 5.92 -5.15 -13.00
CA ASP A 19 7.36 -5.42 -13.19
C ASP A 19 8.14 -5.32 -11.89
N TYR A 20 8.05 -6.40 -11.11
CA TYR A 20 8.72 -6.53 -9.83
C TYR A 20 10.24 -6.30 -9.86
N ALA A 21 10.90 -6.57 -10.99
CA ALA A 21 12.34 -6.35 -11.10
C ALA A 21 12.72 -4.86 -11.10
N ARG A 22 11.75 -4.00 -11.47
CA ARG A 22 11.85 -2.55 -11.51
C ARG A 22 11.02 -1.88 -10.41
N TYR A 23 10.60 -2.65 -9.40
CA TYR A 23 9.86 -2.11 -8.27
C TYR A 23 10.82 -1.36 -7.35
N GLU A 24 10.59 -0.06 -7.19
CA GLU A 24 11.46 0.83 -6.42
C GLU A 24 10.70 1.52 -5.30
N THR A 25 11.37 1.71 -4.16
CA THR A 25 10.85 2.45 -3.02
C THR A 25 11.72 3.66 -2.75
N GLU A 26 11.09 4.82 -2.64
CA GLU A 26 11.74 6.09 -2.37
C GLU A 26 11.10 6.78 -1.16
N THR A 27 11.93 7.31 -0.26
CA THR A 27 11.48 7.97 0.96
C THR A 27 11.70 9.49 0.88
N ARG A 28 10.78 10.23 1.50
CA ARG A 28 10.75 11.68 1.59
C ARG A 28 10.29 12.07 2.99
N ARG A 29 10.49 13.34 3.37
CA ARG A 29 10.24 13.80 4.75
C ARG A 29 8.90 13.35 5.36
N SER A 30 7.81 13.39 4.60
CA SER A 30 6.47 13.12 5.13
C SER A 30 5.72 12.02 4.38
N TYR A 31 6.37 11.38 3.41
CA TYR A 31 5.78 10.31 2.61
C TYR A 31 6.85 9.36 2.07
N SER A 32 6.45 8.16 1.72
CA SER A 32 7.23 7.26 0.87
C SER A 32 6.41 6.90 -0.36
N LEU A 33 7.07 6.74 -1.50
CA LEU A 33 6.43 6.29 -2.72
C LEU A 33 7.06 4.98 -3.18
N GLN A 34 6.24 4.09 -3.71
CA GLN A 34 6.68 2.91 -4.42
C GLN A 34 6.20 3.03 -5.86
N ARG A 35 7.06 2.66 -6.81
CA ARG A 35 6.73 2.70 -8.23
C ARG A 35 7.06 1.38 -8.89
N SER A 36 6.22 0.97 -9.84
CA SER A 36 6.47 -0.20 -10.66
C SER A 36 5.80 -0.05 -12.03
N PRO A 37 6.52 -0.36 -13.12
CA PRO A 37 5.89 -0.47 -14.43
C PRO A 37 4.80 -1.53 -14.45
N ILE A 38 3.73 -1.26 -15.20
CA ILE A 38 2.69 -2.22 -15.53
C ILE A 38 3.18 -3.10 -16.68
N LYS A 39 3.03 -4.42 -16.54
CA LYS A 39 3.54 -5.40 -17.51
C LYS A 39 2.67 -5.57 -18.75
N ARG A 40 1.36 -5.32 -18.62
CA ARG A 40 0.37 -5.72 -19.64
C ARG A 40 -0.69 -4.63 -19.80
N ALA A 41 -0.94 -4.21 -21.04
CA ALA A 41 -2.01 -3.26 -21.36
C ALA A 41 -3.41 -3.87 -21.18
N ASP A 42 -3.53 -5.20 -21.37
CA ASP A 42 -4.77 -5.98 -21.24
C ASP A 42 -4.93 -6.64 -19.86
N GLY A 43 -4.14 -6.21 -18.88
CA GLY A 43 -4.16 -6.71 -17.52
C GLY A 43 -5.33 -6.20 -16.67
N ARG A 44 -5.35 -6.61 -15.40
CA ARG A 44 -6.28 -6.04 -14.40
C ARG A 44 -5.85 -4.66 -13.93
N LEU A 45 -4.55 -4.33 -14.08
CA LEU A 45 -4.07 -2.94 -14.02
C LEU A 45 -3.94 -2.41 -15.45
N ARG A 46 -4.57 -1.27 -15.72
CA ARG A 46 -4.55 -0.65 -17.05
C ARG A 46 -3.36 0.29 -17.18
N GLY A 47 -2.63 0.21 -18.28
CA GLY A 47 -1.51 1.08 -18.60
C GLY A 47 -0.69 0.51 -19.76
N ASP A 48 -0.19 1.36 -20.67
CA ASP A 48 0.62 0.88 -21.78
C ASP A 48 2.04 0.52 -21.30
N PRO A 49 2.51 -0.73 -21.48
CA PRO A 49 3.83 -1.14 -21.01
C PRO A 49 4.96 -0.34 -21.66
N GLY A 50 5.91 0.10 -20.84
CA GLY A 50 7.14 0.74 -21.31
C GLY A 50 7.09 2.27 -21.40
N ASP A 51 5.95 2.89 -21.08
CA ASP A 51 5.85 4.31 -20.81
C ASP A 51 5.87 4.57 -19.29
N ALA A 52 6.78 5.43 -18.83
CA ALA A 52 6.90 5.74 -17.41
C ALA A 52 5.69 6.52 -16.87
N ASP A 53 4.94 7.21 -17.75
CA ASP A 53 3.67 7.84 -17.39
C ASP A 53 2.57 6.78 -17.13
N ASN A 54 2.86 5.50 -17.39
CA ASN A 54 1.96 4.37 -17.14
C ASN A 54 2.37 3.47 -15.96
N ASP A 55 3.29 3.93 -15.10
CA ASP A 55 3.65 3.19 -13.88
C ASP A 55 2.50 3.16 -12.86
N ALA A 56 2.40 2.06 -12.11
CA ALA A 56 1.63 2.02 -10.88
C ALA A 56 2.43 2.69 -9.77
N VAL A 57 1.85 3.71 -9.13
CA VAL A 57 2.52 4.50 -8.08
C VAL A 57 1.72 4.46 -6.77
N TYR A 58 2.40 4.07 -5.69
CA TYR A 58 1.80 3.87 -4.38
C TYR A 58 2.44 4.82 -3.36
N TYR A 59 1.72 5.87 -2.97
CA TYR A 59 2.14 6.79 -1.92
C TYR A 59 1.62 6.31 -0.58
N TRP A 60 2.50 6.28 0.42
CA TRP A 60 2.10 6.35 1.81
C TRP A 60 2.46 7.73 2.35
N ILE A 61 1.47 8.44 2.85
CA ILE A 61 1.55 9.80 3.37
C ILE A 61 1.23 9.74 4.86
N PHE A 62 2.20 10.16 5.68
CA PHE A 62 2.02 10.19 7.12
C PHE A 62 0.87 11.15 7.50
N PRO A 63 -0.02 10.79 8.44
CA PRO A 63 0.11 9.65 9.35
C PRO A 63 -0.52 8.33 8.87
N ASN A 64 -1.49 8.37 7.96
CA ASN A 64 -2.41 7.24 7.78
C ASN A 64 -3.09 7.18 6.41
N LEU A 65 -2.59 7.91 5.41
CA LEU A 65 -3.16 7.93 4.07
C LEU A 65 -2.29 7.14 3.10
N MET A 66 -2.92 6.23 2.37
CA MET A 66 -2.37 5.63 1.17
C MET A 66 -3.05 6.24 -0.06
N LEU A 67 -2.28 6.52 -1.10
CA LEU A 67 -2.77 6.97 -2.41
C LEU A 67 -2.17 6.08 -3.49
N ASN A 68 -3.02 5.30 -4.15
CA ASN A 68 -2.65 4.48 -5.29
C ASN A 68 -3.01 5.24 -6.57
N VAL A 69 -2.05 5.44 -7.45
CA VAL A 69 -2.21 6.14 -8.72
C VAL A 69 -1.95 5.17 -9.86
N TYR A 70 -2.93 5.06 -10.74
CA TYR A 70 -2.85 4.32 -11.98
C TYR A 70 -3.18 5.26 -13.16
N PRO A 71 -2.86 4.86 -14.39
CA PRO A 71 -3.10 5.69 -15.58
C PRO A 71 -4.56 6.13 -15.78
N ASP A 72 -5.50 5.27 -15.41
CA ASP A 72 -6.94 5.45 -15.66
C ASP A 72 -7.74 5.81 -14.40
N ASN A 73 -7.17 5.62 -13.19
CA ASN A 73 -7.85 5.83 -11.92
C ASN A 73 -6.89 6.09 -10.76
N PHE A 74 -7.42 6.55 -9.64
CA PHE A 74 -6.68 6.54 -8.38
C PHE A 74 -7.58 6.10 -7.23
N SER A 75 -6.96 5.61 -6.15
CA SER A 75 -7.67 5.21 -4.95
C SER A 75 -7.00 5.76 -3.69
N THR A 76 -7.80 6.04 -2.68
CA THR A 76 -7.31 6.39 -1.33
C THR A 76 -7.61 5.25 -0.37
N ASN A 77 -6.69 4.98 0.56
CA ASN A 77 -6.94 4.09 1.68
C ASN A 77 -6.59 4.84 2.96
N VAL A 78 -7.58 5.11 3.81
CA VAL A 78 -7.39 5.83 5.08
C VAL A 78 -7.50 4.85 6.24
N VAL A 79 -6.44 4.78 7.02
CA VAL A 79 -6.34 3.90 8.20
C VAL A 79 -6.83 4.65 9.44
N VAL A 80 -7.94 4.22 10.03
CA VAL A 80 -8.58 4.83 11.20
C VAL A 80 -8.43 3.91 12.41
N PRO A 81 -7.59 4.25 13.41
CA PRO A 81 -7.44 3.44 14.62
C PRO A 81 -8.77 3.35 15.39
N VAL A 82 -9.16 2.15 15.82
CA VAL A 82 -10.37 1.90 16.62
C VAL A 82 -10.01 1.43 18.03
N SER A 83 -9.04 0.53 18.16
CA SER A 83 -8.43 0.07 19.41
C SER A 83 -6.97 -0.32 19.16
N PRO A 84 -6.16 -0.62 20.20
CA PRO A 84 -4.77 -1.02 20.01
C PRO A 84 -4.55 -2.25 19.10
N ASP A 85 -5.59 -3.04 18.87
CA ASP A 85 -5.58 -4.25 18.04
C ASP A 85 -6.66 -4.24 16.94
N ARG A 86 -7.28 -3.09 16.66
CA ARG A 86 -8.33 -2.97 15.65
C ARG A 86 -8.26 -1.63 14.92
N THR A 87 -8.39 -1.70 13.61
CA THR A 87 -8.42 -0.54 12.71
C THR A 87 -9.56 -0.69 11.71
N LEU A 88 -10.18 0.43 11.32
CA LEU A 88 -11.03 0.52 10.14
C LEU A 88 -10.18 1.11 8.99
N THR A 89 -10.16 0.45 7.84
CA THR A 89 -9.58 1.01 6.62
C THR A 89 -10.69 1.41 5.67
N VAL A 90 -10.72 2.69 5.27
CA VAL A 90 -11.71 3.23 4.33
C VAL A 90 -11.07 3.36 2.96
N PHE A 91 -11.67 2.72 1.96
CA PHE A 91 -11.21 2.75 0.57
C PHE A 91 -12.17 3.59 -0.27
N GLU A 92 -11.63 4.51 -1.05
CA GLU A 92 -12.37 5.26 -2.08
C GLU A 92 -11.66 5.17 -3.42
N TRP A 93 -12.42 5.06 -4.51
CA TRP A 93 -11.88 5.01 -5.87
C TRP A 93 -12.44 6.15 -6.70
N PHE A 94 -11.59 6.70 -7.56
CA PHE A 94 -11.87 7.89 -8.34
C PHE A 94 -11.54 7.62 -9.81
N PHE A 95 -12.56 7.79 -10.65
CA PHE A 95 -12.49 7.55 -12.09
C PHE A 95 -13.01 8.78 -12.84
N ARG A 96 -12.48 8.98 -14.05
CA ARG A 96 -13.04 9.97 -14.97
C ARG A 96 -14.35 9.44 -15.57
N ASP A 97 -15.38 10.28 -15.64
CA ASP A 97 -16.68 9.97 -16.25
C ASP A 97 -17.31 8.64 -15.75
N PRO A 98 -17.49 8.46 -14.42
CA PRO A 98 -17.90 7.18 -13.84
C PRO A 98 -19.29 6.69 -14.29
N ASP A 99 -20.10 7.58 -14.85
CA ASP A 99 -21.43 7.25 -15.36
C ASP A 99 -21.41 6.64 -16.77
N ALA A 100 -20.30 6.77 -17.50
CA ALA A 100 -20.17 6.21 -18.84
C ALA A 100 -20.23 4.65 -18.77
N PRO A 101 -21.01 3.98 -19.64
CA PRO A 101 -21.17 2.52 -19.57
C PRO A 101 -19.86 1.73 -19.59
N ALA A 102 -18.88 2.16 -20.41
CA ALA A 102 -17.57 1.52 -20.49
C ALA A 102 -16.74 1.69 -19.19
N VAL A 103 -16.90 2.81 -18.50
CA VAL A 103 -16.21 3.10 -17.23
C VAL A 103 -16.85 2.33 -16.09
N ARG A 104 -18.18 2.16 -16.09
CA ARG A 104 -18.89 1.36 -15.06
C ARG A 104 -18.40 -0.08 -14.96
N GLU A 105 -18.11 -0.71 -16.09
CA GLU A 105 -17.52 -2.06 -16.10
C GLU A 105 -16.10 -2.04 -15.51
N THR A 106 -15.29 -1.08 -15.95
CA THR A 106 -13.91 -0.89 -15.46
C THR A 106 -13.87 -0.66 -13.95
N ILE A 107 -14.80 0.14 -13.40
CA ILE A 107 -14.94 0.37 -11.96
C ILE A 107 -15.18 -0.96 -11.24
N ARG A 108 -16.12 -1.78 -11.75
CA ARG A 108 -16.46 -3.06 -11.12
C ARG A 108 -15.25 -3.99 -11.08
N GLU A 109 -14.58 -4.19 -12.22
CA GLU A 109 -13.40 -5.05 -12.32
C GLU A 109 -12.26 -4.58 -11.38
N THR A 110 -12.05 -3.27 -11.30
CA THR A 110 -11.02 -2.66 -10.44
C THR A 110 -11.32 -2.85 -8.96
N VAL A 111 -12.59 -2.63 -8.55
CA VAL A 111 -13.03 -2.79 -7.17
C VAL A 111 -13.00 -4.26 -6.76
N GLU A 112 -13.45 -5.18 -7.61
CA GLU A 112 -13.39 -6.62 -7.36
C GLU A 112 -11.93 -7.10 -7.20
N PHE A 113 -11.02 -6.63 -8.06
CA PHE A 113 -9.60 -6.94 -7.91
C PHE A 113 -9.00 -6.39 -6.63
N SER A 114 -9.37 -5.16 -6.30
CA SER A 114 -8.90 -4.51 -5.09
C SER A 114 -9.39 -5.25 -3.85
N ASP A 115 -10.64 -5.74 -3.84
CA ASP A 115 -11.19 -6.52 -2.72
C ASP A 115 -10.42 -7.83 -2.52
N GLU A 116 -10.12 -8.58 -3.59
CA GLU A 116 -9.30 -9.79 -3.51
C GLU A 116 -7.94 -9.53 -2.82
N ILE A 117 -7.22 -8.50 -3.26
CA ILE A 117 -5.93 -8.10 -2.70
C ILE A 117 -6.09 -7.68 -1.22
N GLN A 118 -7.14 -6.92 -0.90
CA GLN A 118 -7.40 -6.47 0.47
C GLN A 118 -7.67 -7.63 1.42
N GLN A 119 -8.40 -8.66 1.00
CA GLN A 119 -8.63 -9.84 1.83
C GLN A 119 -7.32 -10.59 2.12
N GLU A 120 -6.42 -10.68 1.14
CA GLU A 120 -5.08 -11.27 1.31
C GLU A 120 -4.26 -10.47 2.34
N ASP A 121 -4.26 -9.14 2.25
CA ASP A 121 -3.59 -8.23 3.18
C ASP A 121 -4.16 -8.33 4.61
N VAL A 122 -5.49 -8.39 4.75
CA VAL A 122 -6.18 -8.53 6.05
C VAL A 122 -5.75 -9.82 6.73
N ALA A 123 -5.76 -10.94 6.01
CA ALA A 123 -5.39 -12.25 6.57
C ALA A 123 -3.96 -12.24 7.15
N ILE A 124 -3.03 -11.54 6.49
CA ILE A 124 -1.65 -11.43 6.96
C ILE A 124 -1.51 -10.47 8.12
N CYS A 125 -2.17 -9.31 8.08
CA CYS A 125 -2.17 -8.36 9.19
C CYS A 125 -2.69 -9.04 10.47
N GLU A 126 -3.77 -9.80 10.38
CA GLU A 126 -4.32 -10.55 11.52
C GLU A 126 -3.38 -11.66 12.01
N ALA A 127 -2.76 -12.40 11.08
CA ALA A 127 -1.79 -13.44 11.43
C ALA A 127 -0.55 -12.85 12.14
N VAL A 128 -0.03 -11.72 11.65
CA VAL A 128 1.06 -10.98 12.28
C VAL A 128 0.64 -10.48 13.65
N GLN A 129 -0.51 -9.83 13.78
CA GLN A 129 -1.02 -9.33 15.06
C GLN A 129 -1.16 -10.45 16.11
N LYS A 130 -1.63 -11.63 15.69
CA LYS A 130 -1.69 -12.81 16.55
C LYS A 130 -0.29 -13.31 16.94
N GLY A 131 0.64 -13.34 15.98
CA GLY A 131 2.04 -13.76 16.19
C GLY A 131 2.81 -12.86 17.16
N LEU A 132 2.57 -11.54 17.11
CA LEU A 132 3.16 -10.54 18.00
C LEU A 132 2.80 -10.76 19.48
N ARG A 133 1.70 -11.49 19.77
CA ARG A 133 1.30 -11.86 21.13
C ARG A 133 2.04 -13.10 21.65
N SER A 134 2.85 -13.76 20.83
CA SER A 134 3.61 -14.94 21.26
C SER A 134 4.72 -14.56 22.25
N ARG A 135 4.85 -15.33 23.32
CA ARG A 135 5.92 -15.17 24.32
C ARG A 135 7.34 -15.36 23.76
N THR A 136 7.45 -15.99 22.60
CA THR A 136 8.74 -16.26 21.93
C THR A 136 9.15 -15.18 20.93
N TYR A 137 8.28 -14.20 20.67
CA TYR A 137 8.59 -13.07 19.81
C TYR A 137 9.32 -11.97 20.62
N ASP A 138 10.49 -11.53 20.13
CA ASP A 138 11.26 -10.41 20.69
C ASP A 138 11.15 -9.18 19.78
N ARG A 139 11.63 -9.29 18.53
CA ARG A 139 11.61 -8.21 17.53
C ARG A 139 11.79 -8.73 16.11
N GLY A 140 11.21 -8.01 15.14
CA GLY A 140 11.47 -8.19 13.72
C GLY A 140 12.74 -7.47 13.25
N ARG A 141 13.34 -7.93 12.16
CA ARG A 141 14.44 -7.26 11.45
C ARG A 141 13.97 -6.84 10.06
N TYR A 142 14.26 -5.60 9.67
CA TYR A 142 13.97 -5.13 8.31
C TYR A 142 14.94 -5.71 7.29
N SER A 143 14.42 -6.10 6.14
CA SER A 143 15.16 -6.28 4.91
C SER A 143 15.61 -4.91 4.39
N VAL A 144 16.91 -4.64 4.53
CA VAL A 144 17.54 -3.39 4.09
C VAL A 144 17.20 -3.04 2.64
N ARG A 145 17.04 -4.06 1.78
CA ARG A 145 16.78 -3.87 0.35
C ARG A 145 15.32 -3.62 -0.01
N ARG A 146 14.36 -4.03 0.82
CA ARG A 146 12.93 -4.08 0.42
C ARG A 146 11.96 -3.48 1.43
N GLU A 147 12.40 -3.17 2.65
CA GLU A 147 11.56 -2.64 3.74
C GLU A 147 11.98 -1.21 4.17
N SER A 148 12.55 -0.44 3.25
CA SER A 148 12.94 0.95 3.49
C SER A 148 11.75 1.86 3.84
N GLY A 149 10.58 1.62 3.23
CA GLY A 149 9.33 2.32 3.54
C GLY A 149 8.82 2.02 4.95
N VAL A 150 8.88 0.77 5.39
CA VAL A 150 8.49 0.35 6.75
C VAL A 150 9.39 1.01 7.80
N HIS A 151 10.71 0.94 7.59
CA HIS A 151 11.66 1.62 8.48
C HIS A 151 11.41 3.13 8.54
N HIS A 152 11.15 3.76 7.38
CA HIS A 152 10.82 5.18 7.30
C HIS A 152 9.56 5.55 8.11
N PHE A 153 8.49 4.75 8.03
CA PHE A 153 7.29 4.95 8.86
C PHE A 153 7.61 4.93 10.35
N HIS A 154 8.36 3.93 10.83
CA HIS A 154 8.70 3.84 12.25
C HIS A 154 9.55 5.03 12.72
N ARG A 155 10.44 5.55 11.87
CA ARG A 155 11.20 6.77 12.16
C ARG A 155 10.30 7.99 12.33
N LEU A 156 9.28 8.15 11.49
CA LEU A 156 8.29 9.22 11.63
C LEU A 156 7.42 9.02 12.88
N TYR A 157 6.99 7.80 13.14
CA TYR A 157 6.25 7.47 14.36
C TYR A 157 7.05 7.85 15.61
N GLU A 158 8.34 7.47 15.70
CA GLU A 158 9.25 7.86 16.78
C GLU A 158 9.41 9.39 16.88
N GLU A 159 9.54 10.10 15.77
CA GLU A 159 9.71 11.56 15.77
C GLU A 159 8.48 12.30 16.34
N TYR A 160 7.28 11.89 15.93
CA TYR A 160 6.04 12.58 16.25
C TYR A 160 5.36 12.08 17.53
N LEU A 161 5.63 10.84 17.98
CA LEU A 161 5.01 10.25 19.17
C LEU A 161 6.02 9.88 20.28
N GLY A 162 7.32 9.85 19.96
CA GLY A 162 8.39 9.57 20.93
C GLY A 162 8.89 10.79 21.71
N LYS A 163 8.36 11.99 21.46
CA LYS A 163 8.61 13.17 22.31
C LYS A 163 7.57 13.18 23.43
N PRO A 164 7.92 12.87 24.70
CA PRO A 164 7.07 13.29 25.79
C PRO A 164 6.92 14.81 25.71
N GLU A 165 5.72 15.32 25.96
CA GLU A 165 5.53 16.76 26.17
C GLU A 165 6.58 17.21 27.18
N SER A 166 7.52 18.05 26.75
CA SER A 166 8.39 18.77 27.66
C SER A 166 7.45 19.72 28.41
N GLY A 167 6.92 19.25 29.53
CA GLY A 167 6.12 20.03 30.45
C GLY A 167 6.89 21.31 30.78
N SER A 168 6.34 22.44 30.35
CA SER A 168 6.75 23.75 30.81
C SER A 168 6.46 23.85 32.31
N GLY A 169 7.51 23.70 33.12
CA GLY A 169 7.55 24.20 34.49
C GLY A 169 7.79 25.69 34.53
#